data_AF-H9FAY9-F1
#
_entry.id   AF-H9FAY9-F1
#
_cell.length_a   1.000
_cell.length_b   1.000
_cell.length_c   1.000
_cell.angle_alpha   90.00
_cell.angle_beta   90.00
_cell.angle_gamma   90.00
#
_symmetry.space_group_name_H-M   'P 1'
#
loop_
_entity.id
_entity.type
_entity.pdbx_description
1 polymer ?
#
loop_
_entity_poly.entity_id
_entity_poly.type
_entity_poly.pdbx_seq_one_letter_code
_entity_poly.pdbx_strand_id
1 'polypeptide(L)'
;PRCIHVDTSQCCPQCKERKNYCEFRGKTYQTLEEFVVSPCERCRCEANGEVLCTVSACPQTECVDPVYEPDQCCPICKNGPNCFAETAVIPAGREVKTDECTICHCTYEEGTWRIERQAMCTRHECRQM
;
A
#
# COMPACT_ATOMS: atom_id res chain seq x y z
N PRO A 1 -39.09 -1.64 30.70
CA PRO A 1 -37.88 -1.40 29.86
C PRO A 1 -37.80 0.07 29.45
N ARG A 2 -36.70 0.78 29.77
CA ARG A 2 -36.54 2.19 29.39
C ARG A 2 -36.15 2.28 27.91
N CYS A 3 -36.97 2.97 27.12
CA CYS A 3 -36.75 3.16 25.69
C CYS A 3 -35.82 4.36 25.46
N ILE A 4 -34.74 4.15 24.72
CA ILE A 4 -33.69 5.16 24.49
C ILE A 4 -33.88 5.82 23.11
N HIS A 5 -34.50 5.13 22.15
CA HIS A 5 -34.78 5.64 20.81
C HIS A 5 -36.13 5.15 20.30
N VAL A 6 -36.95 6.07 19.80
CA VAL A 6 -38.29 5.79 19.27
C VAL A 6 -38.28 6.06 17.77
N ASP A 7 -38.50 5.03 16.96
CA ASP A 7 -38.64 5.14 15.51
C ASP A 7 -40.10 5.47 15.17
N THR A 8 -40.33 6.63 14.55
CA THR A 8 -41.65 7.15 14.15
C THR A 8 -41.91 7.04 12.66
N SER A 9 -41.04 6.35 11.90
CA SER A 9 -41.20 6.16 10.45
C SER A 9 -42.41 5.31 10.06
N GLN A 10 -43.00 4.57 11.01
CA GLN A 10 -44.21 3.77 10.84
C GLN A 10 -45.38 4.30 11.66
N CYS A 11 -46.60 3.86 11.30
CA CYS A 11 -47.87 4.27 11.94
C CYS A 11 -47.89 4.05 13.46
N CYS A 12 -47.16 3.06 13.98
CA CYS A 12 -46.99 2.85 15.41
C CYS A 12 -45.52 3.06 15.80
N PRO A 13 -45.20 3.98 16.73
CA PRO A 13 -43.83 4.21 17.18
C PRO A 13 -43.27 2.94 17.81
N GLN A 14 -42.10 2.49 17.32
CA GLN A 14 -41.42 1.32 17.84
C GLN A 14 -40.22 1.72 18.68
N CYS A 15 -40.09 1.11 19.86
CA CYS A 15 -38.85 1.16 20.61
C CYS A 15 -37.83 0.26 19.94
N LYS A 16 -36.88 0.87 19.24
CA LYS A 16 -35.71 0.15 18.74
C LYS A 16 -34.63 0.18 19.80
N GLU A 17 -33.99 -0.97 20.01
CA GLU A 17 -32.77 -1.01 20.82
C GLU A 17 -31.69 -0.17 20.13
N ARG A 18 -30.99 0.65 20.91
CA ARG A 18 -29.78 1.29 20.42
C ARG A 18 -28.72 0.20 20.30
N LYS A 19 -28.40 -0.22 19.08
CA LYS A 19 -27.28 -1.14 18.84
C LYS A 19 -26.02 -0.45 19.36
N ASN A 20 -25.44 -0.98 20.44
CA ASN A 20 -24.14 -0.56 20.97
C ASN A 20 -23.01 -1.42 20.35
N TYR A 21 -23.25 -1.93 19.16
CA TYR A 21 -22.37 -2.81 18.42
C TYR A 21 -22.59 -2.66 16.91
N CYS A 22 -21.59 -3.05 16.13
CA CYS A 22 -21.65 -3.15 14.68
C CYS A 22 -21.48 -4.62 14.27
N GLU A 23 -22.06 -4.99 13.13
CA GLU A 23 -21.85 -6.29 12.51
C GLU A 23 -21.03 -6.09 11.23
N PHE A 24 -19.88 -6.76 11.14
CA PHE A 24 -18.99 -6.68 9.98
C PHE A 24 -18.44 -8.05 9.62
N ARG A 25 -18.68 -8.48 8.37
CA ARG A 25 -18.27 -9.79 7.82
C ARG A 25 -18.61 -10.97 8.75
N GLY A 26 -19.81 -10.94 9.36
CA GLY A 26 -20.31 -11.99 10.24
C GLY A 26 -19.75 -11.99 11.67
N LYS A 27 -18.96 -10.97 12.05
CA LYS A 27 -18.48 -10.74 13.41
C LYS A 27 -19.13 -9.50 14.02
N THR A 28 -19.25 -9.49 15.34
CA THR A 28 -19.80 -8.38 16.11
C THR A 28 -18.66 -7.62 16.79
N TYR A 29 -18.70 -6.29 16.69
CA TYR A 29 -17.71 -5.36 17.27
C TYR A 29 -18.44 -4.36 18.17
N GLN A 30 -17.89 -4.04 19.33
CA GLN A 30 -18.47 -3.06 20.25
C GLN A 30 -18.37 -1.64 19.68
N THR A 31 -19.27 -0.75 20.08
CA THR A 31 -19.17 0.67 19.74
C THR A 31 -17.80 1.24 20.15
N LEU A 32 -17.16 1.95 19.22
CA LEU A 32 -15.80 2.49 19.27
C LEU A 32 -14.67 1.46 19.23
N GLU A 33 -14.97 0.18 19.03
CA GLU A 33 -13.95 -0.84 18.84
C GLU A 33 -13.22 -0.66 17.51
N GLU A 34 -11.89 -0.59 17.56
CA GLU A 34 -11.01 -0.62 16.39
C GLU A 34 -10.48 -2.03 16.16
N PHE A 35 -10.48 -2.45 14.89
CA PHE A 35 -10.01 -3.77 14.50
C PHE A 35 -9.28 -3.74 13.16
N VAL A 36 -8.32 -4.66 13.03
CA VAL A 36 -7.50 -4.82 11.82
C VAL A 36 -8.10 -5.94 10.97
N VAL A 37 -8.38 -5.63 9.70
CA VAL A 37 -8.92 -6.60 8.73
C VAL A 37 -7.80 -7.20 7.91
N SER A 38 -6.83 -6.37 7.53
CA SER A 38 -5.61 -6.77 6.83
C SER A 38 -4.49 -5.77 7.18
N PRO A 39 -3.23 -6.03 6.81
CA PRO A 39 -2.16 -5.06 7.00
C PRO A 39 -2.46 -3.67 6.44
N CYS A 40 -3.30 -3.58 5.38
CA CYS A 40 -3.70 -2.33 4.74
C CYS A 40 -5.06 -1.77 5.18
N GLU A 41 -5.87 -2.53 5.92
CA GLU A 41 -7.26 -2.18 6.19
C GLU A 41 -7.52 -2.20 7.71
N ARG A 42 -7.85 -1.02 8.24
CA ARG A 42 -8.24 -0.84 9.64
C ARG A 42 -9.66 -0.29 9.68
N CYS A 43 -10.48 -0.82 10.56
CA CYS A 43 -11.86 -0.41 10.69
C CYS A 43 -12.20 -0.05 12.13
N ARG A 44 -13.23 0.78 12.29
CA ARG A 44 -13.80 1.14 13.59
C ARG A 44 -15.32 1.03 13.55
N CYS A 45 -15.89 0.48 14.62
CA CYS A 45 -17.33 0.50 14.84
C CYS A 45 -17.76 1.87 15.40
N GLU A 46 -18.58 2.60 14.67
CA GLU A 46 -19.04 3.93 15.06
C GLU A 46 -20.29 3.88 15.95
N ALA A 47 -20.56 4.97 16.67
CA ALA A 47 -21.69 5.06 17.61
C ALA A 47 -23.08 4.99 16.94
N ASN A 48 -23.15 5.19 15.62
CA ASN A 48 -24.36 5.03 14.82
C ASN A 48 -24.60 3.57 14.37
N GLY A 49 -23.71 2.63 14.74
CA GLY A 49 -23.81 1.21 14.39
C GLY A 49 -23.21 0.87 13.02
N GLU A 50 -22.55 1.82 12.35
CA GLU A 50 -21.84 1.60 11.09
C GLU A 50 -20.37 1.28 11.32
N VAL A 51 -19.77 0.52 10.41
CA VAL A 51 -18.32 0.30 10.40
C VAL A 51 -17.67 1.22 9.39
N LEU A 52 -16.72 2.03 9.86
CA LEU A 52 -15.90 2.88 9.02
C LEU A 52 -14.52 2.24 8.84
N CYS A 53 -14.13 1.96 7.60
CA CYS A 53 -12.83 1.38 7.26
C CYS A 53 -11.94 2.41 6.54
N THR A 54 -10.66 2.40 6.90
CA THR A 54 -9.61 3.15 6.22
C THR A 54 -8.66 2.16 5.55
N VAL A 55 -8.42 2.36 4.26
CA VAL A 55 -7.48 1.57 3.47
C VAL A 55 -6.24 2.41 3.21
N SER A 56 -5.09 1.90 3.59
CA SER A 56 -3.80 2.54 3.35
C SER A 56 -3.40 2.41 1.89
N ALA A 57 -3.09 3.54 1.24
CA ALA A 57 -2.44 3.55 -0.07
C ALA A 57 -0.92 3.42 0.11
N CYS A 58 -0.29 2.63 -0.76
CA CYS A 58 1.16 2.46 -0.72
C CYS A 58 1.88 3.57 -1.50
N PRO A 59 3.02 4.03 -0.98
CA PRO A 59 3.86 4.97 -1.72
C PRO A 59 4.43 4.31 -2.97
N GLN A 60 4.81 5.13 -3.94
CA GLN A 60 5.57 4.65 -5.09
C GLN A 60 6.90 4.05 -4.62
N THR A 61 7.23 2.87 -5.13
CA THR A 61 8.48 2.17 -4.80
C THR A 61 9.68 2.83 -5.47
N GLU A 62 10.83 2.75 -4.80
CA GLU A 62 12.10 3.26 -5.31
C GLU A 62 12.90 2.25 -6.15
N CYS A 63 12.32 1.08 -6.38
CA CYS A 63 12.89 -0.03 -7.11
C CYS A 63 11.89 -0.58 -8.12
N VAL A 64 12.42 -1.33 -9.09
CA VAL A 64 11.65 -2.06 -10.09
C VAL A 64 11.42 -3.54 -9.73
N ASP A 65 12.06 -4.03 -8.66
CA ASP A 65 11.94 -5.39 -8.11
C ASP A 65 11.35 -5.42 -6.67
N PRO A 66 10.23 -4.73 -6.38
CA PRO A 66 9.67 -4.69 -5.04
C PRO A 66 9.18 -6.07 -4.58
N VAL A 67 9.35 -6.35 -3.29
CA VAL A 67 8.94 -7.62 -2.66
C VAL A 67 7.77 -7.39 -1.70
N TYR A 68 6.74 -8.25 -1.79
CA TYR A 68 5.61 -8.29 -0.87
C TYR A 68 5.86 -9.32 0.22
N GLU A 69 6.02 -8.84 1.45
CA GLU A 69 6.16 -9.71 2.62
C GLU A 69 4.80 -10.00 3.26
N PRO A 70 4.63 -11.18 3.88
CA PRO A 70 3.50 -11.42 4.77
C PRO A 70 3.41 -10.35 5.85
N ASP A 71 2.18 -10.01 6.24
CA ASP A 71 1.89 -9.05 7.31
C ASP A 71 2.28 -7.58 7.04
N GLN A 72 2.84 -7.26 5.87
CA GLN A 72 3.08 -5.88 5.44
C GLN A 72 1.99 -5.41 4.47
N CYS A 73 1.58 -4.15 4.62
CA CYS A 73 0.65 -3.55 3.68
C CYS A 73 1.33 -3.25 2.34
N CYS A 74 2.53 -2.66 2.41
CA CYS A 74 3.21 -2.11 1.25
C CYS A 74 4.45 -2.92 0.91
N PRO A 75 4.79 -3.01 -0.38
CA PRO A 75 5.98 -3.73 -0.78
C PRO A 75 7.24 -2.95 -0.40
N ILE A 76 8.34 -3.69 -0.26
CA ILE A 76 9.64 -3.15 0.15
C ILE A 76 10.70 -3.39 -0.93
N CYS A 77 11.63 -2.45 -1.05
CA CYS A 77 12.81 -2.57 -1.92
C CYS A 77 13.96 -3.20 -1.13
N LYS A 78 14.01 -4.53 -1.05
CA LYS A 78 15.05 -5.25 -0.29
C LYS A 78 16.47 -4.95 -0.76
N ASN A 79 16.64 -4.70 -2.06
CA ASN A 79 17.92 -4.40 -2.69
C ASN A 79 18.22 -2.89 -2.76
N GLY A 80 17.40 -2.06 -2.10
CA GLY A 80 17.46 -0.61 -2.22
C GLY A 80 16.96 -0.10 -3.58
N PRO A 81 17.17 1.19 -3.88
CA PRO A 81 16.74 1.79 -5.14
C PRO A 81 17.46 1.16 -6.35
N ASN A 82 16.70 0.89 -7.41
CA ASN A 82 17.21 0.28 -8.64
C ASN A 82 16.31 0.55 -9.85
N CYS A 83 16.84 0.29 -11.04
CA CYS A 83 16.11 0.45 -12.29
C CYS A 83 16.52 -0.61 -13.33
N PHE A 84 15.76 -0.67 -14.43
CA PHE A 84 16.04 -1.59 -15.52
C PHE A 84 17.16 -1.06 -16.41
N ALA A 85 18.17 -1.90 -16.65
CA ALA A 85 19.10 -1.77 -17.78
C ALA A 85 18.73 -2.84 -18.80
N GLU A 86 17.90 -2.47 -19.78
CA GLU A 86 17.25 -3.38 -20.72
C GLU A 86 16.43 -4.47 -20.00
N THR A 87 17.01 -5.66 -19.79
CA THR A 87 16.36 -6.80 -19.11
C THR A 87 16.95 -7.08 -17.73
N ALA A 88 18.08 -6.46 -17.38
CA ALA A 88 18.74 -6.61 -16.08
C ALA A 88 18.27 -5.53 -15.11
N VAL A 89 18.31 -5.83 -13.81
CA VAL A 89 18.10 -4.84 -12.75
C VAL A 89 19.46 -4.42 -12.21
N ILE A 90 19.74 -3.12 -12.21
CA ILE A 90 20.99 -2.54 -11.68
C ILE A 90 20.70 -1.58 -10.53
N PRO A 91 21.56 -1.54 -9.50
CA PRO A 91 21.36 -0.63 -8.37
C PRO A 91 21.56 0.83 -8.79
N ALA A 92 20.85 1.72 -8.09
CA ALA A 92 20.92 3.15 -8.28
C ALA A 92 22.28 3.77 -7.89
N GLY A 93 22.63 4.89 -8.53
CA GLY A 93 23.78 5.72 -8.14
C GLY A 93 25.15 5.14 -8.48
N ARG A 94 25.22 4.07 -9.27
CA ARG A 94 26.48 3.53 -9.80
C ARG A 94 26.39 3.21 -11.29
N GLU A 95 27.52 3.32 -11.97
CA GLU A 95 27.69 2.78 -13.33
C GLU A 95 27.93 1.28 -13.27
N VAL A 96 27.24 0.54 -14.13
CA VAL A 96 27.33 -0.91 -14.25
C VAL A 96 27.58 -1.28 -15.70
N LYS A 97 28.65 -2.05 -15.93
CA LYS A 97 28.91 -2.68 -17.21
C LYS A 97 27.98 -3.88 -17.37
N THR A 98 26.99 -3.77 -18.27
CA THR A 98 25.96 -4.81 -18.50
C THR A 98 26.41 -5.86 -19.51
N ASP A 99 27.21 -5.47 -20.49
CA ASP A 99 27.90 -6.36 -21.43
C ASP A 99 29.32 -5.85 -21.72
N GLU A 100 30.05 -6.47 -22.64
CA GLU A 100 31.44 -6.07 -22.94
C GLU A 100 31.60 -4.60 -23.34
N CYS A 101 30.54 -3.96 -23.83
CA CYS A 101 30.52 -2.63 -24.43
C CYS A 101 29.52 -1.64 -23.87
N THR A 102 28.56 -2.12 -23.10
CA THR A 102 27.46 -1.30 -22.63
C THR A 102 27.68 -0.99 -21.15
N ILE A 103 27.74 0.30 -20.84
CA ILE A 103 27.78 0.82 -19.47
C ILE A 103 26.44 1.52 -19.24
N CYS A 104 25.74 1.11 -18.19
CA CYS A 104 24.46 1.68 -17.81
C CYS A 104 24.56 2.37 -16.45
N HIS A 105 23.93 3.52 -16.33
CA HIS A 105 23.83 4.28 -15.09
C HIS A 105 22.37 4.48 -14.71
N CYS A 106 22.06 4.18 -13.46
CA CYS A 106 20.73 4.39 -12.90
C CYS A 106 20.69 5.70 -12.13
N THR A 107 20.13 6.74 -12.75
CA THR A 107 19.98 8.08 -12.17
C THR A 107 19.04 8.05 -10.97
N TYR A 108 19.54 8.45 -9.81
CA TYR A 108 18.76 8.55 -8.58
C TYR A 108 19.08 9.87 -7.90
N GLU A 109 18.07 10.75 -7.82
CA GLU A 109 18.11 11.96 -7.02
C GLU A 109 17.22 11.75 -5.79
N GLU A 110 17.85 11.62 -4.63
CA GLU A 110 17.16 11.50 -3.34
C GLU A 110 16.13 12.62 -3.17
N GLY A 111 14.88 12.24 -2.85
CA GLY A 111 13.81 13.19 -2.57
C GLY A 111 13.11 13.78 -3.78
N THR A 112 13.50 13.43 -5.02
CA THR A 112 12.66 13.72 -6.19
C THR A 112 11.70 12.56 -6.41
N TRP A 113 10.40 12.85 -6.57
CA TRP A 113 9.38 11.85 -6.91
C TRP A 113 9.56 11.21 -8.31
N ARG A 114 10.73 11.38 -8.94
CA ARG A 114 11.03 11.00 -10.31
C ARG A 114 12.15 9.98 -10.33
N ILE A 115 11.81 8.75 -10.02
CA ILE A 115 12.71 7.62 -10.25
C ILE A 115 12.55 7.19 -11.70
N GLU A 116 13.59 7.39 -12.49
CA GLU A 116 13.66 6.85 -13.84
C GLU A 116 13.76 5.32 -13.74
N ARG A 117 12.70 4.62 -14.14
CA ARG A 117 12.65 3.15 -14.09
C ARG A 117 13.56 2.49 -15.14
N GLN A 118 14.20 3.29 -15.99
CA GLN A 118 15.11 2.86 -17.04
C GLN A 118 16.45 3.55 -16.85
N ALA A 119 17.53 2.76 -16.83
CA ALA A 119 18.89 3.24 -16.78
C ALA A 119 19.29 3.93 -18.10
N MET A 120 20.18 4.90 -18.00
CA MET A 120 20.85 5.49 -19.15
C MET A 120 22.03 4.61 -19.55
N CYS A 121 21.98 4.01 -20.74
CA CYS A 121 23.02 3.12 -21.24
C CYS A 121 23.80 3.75 -22.39
N THR A 122 25.13 3.71 -22.31
CA THR A 122 26.05 4.12 -23.38
C THR A 122 26.82 2.91 -23.88
N ARG A 123 26.79 2.70 -25.19
CA ARG A 123 27.57 1.66 -25.87
C ARG A 123 28.89 2.26 -26.35
N HIS A 124 30.00 1.66 -25.92
CA HIS A 124 31.35 2.05 -26.30
C HIS A 124 31.93 1.09 -27.34
N GLU A 125 32.93 1.54 -28.09
CA GLU A 125 33.69 0.69 -29.01
C GLU A 125 34.57 -0.26 -28.21
N CYS A 126 34.18 -1.53 -28.11
CA CYS A 126 35.07 -2.57 -27.65
C CYS A 126 35.79 -3.18 -28.82
N ARG A 127 37.09 -3.38 -28.67
CA ARG A 127 37.78 -4.37 -29.50
C ARG A 127 37.16 -5.74 -29.21
N GLN A 128 36.51 -6.32 -30.21
CA GLN A 128 36.42 -7.77 -30.31
C GLN A 128 37.86 -8.29 -30.35
N MET A 129 38.28 -9.01 -29.31
CA MET A 129 39.51 -9.79 -29.33
C MET A 129 39.25 -11.15 -29.99
#